data_AF-L8PGN6-F1
#
_entry.id   AF-L8PGN6-F1
#
_cell.length_a   1.000
_cell.length_b   1.000
_cell.length_c   1.000
_cell.angle_alpha   90.00
_cell.angle_beta   90.00
_cell.angle_gamma   90.00
#
_symmetry.space_group_name_H-M   'P 1'
#
loop_
_entity.id
_entity.type
_entity.pdbx_description
1 polymer ?
#
loop_
_entity_poly.entity_id
_entity_poly.type
_entity_poly.pdbx_seq_one_letter_code
_entity_poly.pdbx_strand_id
1 'polypeptide(L)'
;MVASDFLPPDLRVPSRHEVAGVMMRWLQPLVIDGEVRTCPRCGAYRDWILFCMRDDSIWLRCRAGHETNEPHLDAAWYNRHSGPVDRFHPTLEEGLRHLGH
;
A
#
# COMPACT_ATOMS: atom_id res chain seq x y z
N MET A 1 33.67 -3.64 -25.12
CA MET A 1 32.39 -4.09 -24.55
C MET A 1 31.76 -2.91 -23.87
N VAL A 2 30.60 -2.47 -24.34
CA VAL A 2 29.86 -1.36 -23.74
C VAL A 2 29.37 -1.86 -22.38
N ALA A 3 29.85 -1.27 -21.29
CA ALA A 3 29.24 -1.51 -19.99
C ALA A 3 27.77 -1.12 -20.14
N SER A 4 26.87 -2.07 -19.90
CA SER A 4 25.43 -1.77 -19.88
C SER A 4 25.22 -0.70 -18.81
N ASP A 5 24.76 0.50 -19.20
CA ASP A 5 24.43 1.62 -18.29
C ASP A 5 23.28 1.30 -17.30
N PHE A 6 22.88 0.04 -17.21
CA PHE A 6 21.88 -0.42 -16.26
C PHE A 6 22.48 -0.63 -14.88
N LEU A 7 21.79 -0.13 -13.86
CA LEU A 7 22.10 -0.39 -12.46
C LEU A 7 22.28 -1.90 -12.21
N PRO A 8 23.22 -2.31 -11.34
CA PRO A 8 23.33 -3.68 -10.85
C PRO A 8 21.97 -4.22 -10.37
N PRO A 9 21.63 -5.50 -10.62
CA PRO A 9 20.30 -6.05 -10.28
C PRO A 9 19.89 -5.85 -8.82
N ASP A 10 20.85 -5.94 -7.90
CA ASP A 10 20.73 -5.72 -6.47
C ASP A 10 20.41 -4.27 -6.07
N LEU A 11 20.64 -3.31 -6.98
CA LEU A 11 20.30 -1.89 -6.81
C LEU A 11 19.02 -1.48 -7.58
N ARG A 12 18.37 -2.42 -8.28
CA ARG A 12 17.13 -2.15 -9.00
C ARG A 12 15.95 -2.25 -8.05
N VAL A 13 15.11 -1.23 -8.07
CA VAL A 13 13.81 -1.25 -7.42
C VAL A 13 12.88 -2.15 -8.26
N PRO A 14 12.27 -3.19 -7.69
CA PRO A 14 11.25 -3.98 -8.38
C PRO A 14 10.16 -3.08 -8.94
N SER A 15 9.79 -3.31 -10.19
CA SER A 15 8.62 -2.68 -10.77
C SER A 15 7.35 -3.15 -10.05
N ARG A 16 6.30 -2.35 -10.15
CA ARG A 16 4.99 -2.67 -9.57
C ARG A 16 4.41 -4.01 -10.04
N HIS A 17 4.81 -4.47 -11.23
CA HIS A 17 4.36 -5.75 -11.79
C HIS A 17 5.13 -6.95 -11.23
N GLU A 18 6.26 -6.74 -10.56
CA GLU A 18 7.08 -7.80 -9.97
C GLU A 18 6.66 -8.10 -8.52
N VAL A 19 5.88 -7.23 -7.89
CA VAL A 19 5.36 -7.39 -6.51
C VAL A 19 3.86 -7.67 -6.49
N ALA A 20 3.35 -8.29 -5.43
CA ALA A 20 1.91 -8.55 -5.28
C ALA A 20 1.10 -7.26 -5.07
N GLY A 21 1.73 -6.27 -4.43
CA GLY A 21 1.19 -4.94 -4.19
C GLY A 21 2.17 -4.11 -3.37
N VAL A 22 1.82 -2.84 -3.17
CA VAL A 22 2.51 -1.91 -2.27
C VAL A 22 1.58 -1.53 -1.13
N MET A 23 2.14 -1.15 0.01
CA MET A 23 1.36 -0.78 1.19
C MET A 23 1.93 0.42 1.92
N MET A 24 1.04 1.24 2.50
CA MET A 24 1.44 2.39 3.30
C MET A 24 0.51 2.57 4.50
N ARG A 25 1.02 3.20 5.56
CA ARG A 25 0.21 3.62 6.70
C ARG A 25 -0.48 4.94 6.39
N TRP A 26 -1.73 5.04 6.83
CA TRP A 26 -2.53 6.25 6.80
C TRP A 26 -3.11 6.50 8.19
N LEU A 27 -2.41 7.34 8.96
CA LEU A 27 -2.70 7.57 10.38
C LEU A 27 -3.89 8.50 10.61
N GLN A 28 -4.10 9.44 9.70
CA GLN A 28 -5.22 10.38 9.73
C GLN A 28 -6.53 9.71 9.29
N PRO A 29 -7.70 10.32 9.55
CA PRO A 29 -8.94 9.85 8.95
C PRO A 29 -8.83 9.79 7.43
N LEU A 30 -9.31 8.70 6.82
CA LEU A 30 -9.37 8.58 5.36
C LEU A 30 -10.68 9.22 4.88
N VAL A 31 -10.57 10.34 4.18
CA VAL A 31 -11.74 11.07 3.64
C VAL A 31 -11.79 10.85 2.13
N ILE A 32 -12.89 10.31 1.65
CA ILE A 32 -13.14 10.05 0.22
C ILE A 32 -14.49 10.63 -0.13
N ASP A 33 -14.54 11.47 -1.16
CA ASP A 33 -15.76 12.16 -1.60
C ASP A 33 -16.48 12.94 -0.48
N GLY A 34 -15.71 13.43 0.51
CA GLY A 34 -16.24 14.14 1.69
C GLY A 34 -16.69 13.23 2.85
N GLU A 35 -16.60 11.91 2.70
CA GLU A 35 -17.00 10.94 3.72
C GLU A 35 -15.79 10.31 4.42
N VAL A 36 -15.86 10.24 5.75
CA VAL A 36 -14.85 9.53 6.55
C VAL A 36 -15.09 8.03 6.44
N ARG A 37 -14.08 7.30 5.96
CA ARG A 37 -14.15 5.84 5.89
C ARG A 37 -13.98 5.23 7.25
N THR A 38 -14.88 4.29 7.55
CA THR A 38 -14.91 3.52 8.78
C THR A 38 -14.91 2.04 8.48
N CYS A 39 -14.27 1.25 9.32
CA CYS A 39 -14.26 -0.20 9.17
C CYS A 39 -15.68 -0.73 9.38
N PRO A 40 -16.27 -1.43 8.40
CA PRO A 40 -17.65 -1.91 8.50
C PRO A 40 -17.86 -2.94 9.63
N ARG A 41 -16.77 -3.53 10.14
CA ARG A 41 -16.81 -4.55 11.20
C ARG A 41 -16.56 -4.01 12.62
N CYS A 42 -15.74 -2.98 12.78
CA CYS A 42 -15.31 -2.51 14.11
C CYS A 42 -15.42 -1.00 14.32
N GLY A 43 -15.85 -0.25 13.31
CA GLY A 43 -16.02 1.21 13.39
C GLY A 43 -14.72 2.03 13.47
N ALA A 44 -13.54 1.40 13.37
CA ALA A 44 -12.28 2.12 13.31
C ALA A 44 -12.27 3.07 12.10
N TYR A 45 -11.95 4.35 12.32
CA TYR A 45 -12.04 5.41 11.31
C TYR A 45 -10.68 6.01 10.89
N ARG A 46 -9.59 5.53 11.51
CA ARG A 46 -8.22 6.00 11.31
C ARG A 46 -7.24 4.83 11.49
N ASP A 47 -5.94 5.11 11.34
CA ASP A 47 -4.87 4.12 11.48
C ASP A 47 -5.05 2.95 10.49
N TRP A 48 -5.25 3.31 9.22
CA TRP A 48 -5.42 2.37 8.12
C TRP A 48 -4.06 1.93 7.56
N ILE A 49 -3.99 0.70 7.06
CA ILE A 49 -3.02 0.30 6.05
C ILE A 49 -3.75 0.28 4.71
N LEU A 50 -3.23 1.02 3.74
CA LEU A 50 -3.73 1.02 2.38
C LEU A 50 -2.85 0.08 1.56
N PHE A 51 -3.48 -0.93 0.95
CA PHE A 51 -2.86 -1.76 -0.06
C PHE A 51 -3.24 -1.28 -1.44
N CYS A 52 -2.26 -1.25 -2.32
CA CYS A 52 -2.44 -1.04 -3.74
C CYS A 52 -1.93 -2.27 -4.45
N MET A 53 -2.87 -3.10 -4.90
CA MET A 53 -2.59 -4.42 -5.46
C MET A 53 -2.11 -4.30 -6.91
N ARG A 54 -1.50 -5.36 -7.43
CA ARG A 54 -1.02 -5.41 -8.83
C ARG A 54 -2.12 -5.17 -9.86
N ASP A 55 -3.36 -5.53 -9.56
CA ASP A 55 -4.54 -5.30 -10.41
C ASP A 55 -5.16 -3.90 -10.24
N ASP A 56 -4.42 -2.98 -9.61
CA ASP A 56 -4.81 -1.62 -9.29
C ASP A 56 -5.98 -1.48 -8.30
N SER A 57 -6.44 -2.57 -7.70
CA SER A 57 -7.42 -2.53 -6.62
C SER A 57 -6.82 -1.95 -5.33
N ILE A 58 -7.62 -1.13 -4.64
CA ILE A 58 -7.27 -0.57 -3.33
C ILE A 58 -8.00 -1.33 -2.23
N TRP A 59 -7.26 -1.72 -1.20
CA TRP A 59 -7.82 -2.36 -0.01
C TRP A 59 -7.39 -1.60 1.25
N LEU A 60 -8.32 -1.49 2.19
CA LEU A 60 -8.10 -0.88 3.49
C LEU A 60 -8.06 -1.96 4.56
N ARG A 61 -7.02 -1.96 5.38
CA ARG A 61 -6.93 -2.78 6.59
C ARG A 61 -6.93 -1.89 7.82
N CYS A 62 -7.90 -2.08 8.70
CA CYS A 62 -7.96 -1.35 9.94
C CYS A 62 -7.00 -1.95 11.00
N ARG A 63 -6.79 -1.23 12.10
CA ARG A 63 -5.97 -1.71 13.23
C ARG A 63 -6.38 -3.06 13.84
N ALA A 64 -7.65 -3.46 13.71
CA ALA A 64 -8.14 -4.75 14.18
C ALA A 64 -7.88 -5.90 13.16
N GLY A 65 -7.22 -5.61 12.04
CA GLY A 65 -6.89 -6.57 11.00
C GLY A 65 -8.01 -6.86 10.00
N HIS A 66 -9.10 -6.09 10.03
CA HIS A 66 -10.19 -6.25 9.05
C HIS A 66 -9.84 -5.57 7.73
N GLU A 67 -9.91 -6.34 6.66
CA GLU A 67 -9.75 -5.86 5.29
C GLU A 67 -11.10 -5.55 4.63
N THR A 68 -11.13 -4.53 3.79
CA THR A 68 -12.26 -4.15 2.94
C THR A 68 -11.74 -3.52 1.65
N ASN A 69 -12.35 -3.86 0.51
CA ASN A 69 -12.03 -3.22 -0.77
C ASN A 69 -12.61 -1.80 -0.79
N GLU A 70 -11.85 -0.84 -1.33
CA GLU A 70 -12.27 0.55 -1.47
C GLU A 70 -12.34 0.94 -2.95
N PRO A 71 -13.52 0.83 -3.57
CA PRO A 71 -13.68 1.02 -5.01
C PRO A 71 -13.60 2.49 -5.46
N HIS A 72 -13.65 3.45 -4.53
CA HIS A 72 -13.56 4.88 -4.86
C HIS A 72 -12.11 5.36 -4.95
N LEU A 73 -11.13 4.51 -4.60
CA LEU A 73 -9.71 4.80 -4.76
C LEU A 73 -9.11 3.93 -5.86
N ASP A 74 -8.14 4.50 -6.57
CA ASP A 74 -7.39 3.83 -7.61
C ASP A 74 -5.87 3.95 -7.39
N ALA A 75 -5.11 3.28 -8.25
CA ALA A 75 -3.65 3.34 -8.24
C ALA A 75 -3.11 4.77 -8.40
N ALA A 76 -3.79 5.63 -9.18
CA ALA A 76 -3.36 7.00 -9.40
C ALA A 76 -3.49 7.84 -8.13
N TRP A 77 -4.58 7.67 -7.39
CA TRP A 77 -4.77 8.26 -6.06
C TRP A 77 -3.69 7.76 -5.12
N TYR A 78 -3.45 6.44 -5.06
CA TYR A 78 -2.44 5.89 -4.16
C TYR A 78 -1.06 6.48 -4.44
N ASN A 79 -0.62 6.47 -5.70
CA ASN A 79 0.71 6.97 -6.10
C ASN A 79 0.90 8.47 -5.81
N ARG A 80 -0.17 9.28 -5.86
CA ARG A 80 -0.11 10.71 -5.50
C ARG A 80 0.07 10.95 -4.00
N HIS A 81 -0.38 10.01 -3.16
CA HIS A 81 -0.40 10.16 -1.70
C HIS A 81 0.68 9.31 -1.01
N SER A 82 1.25 8.33 -1.70
CA SER A 82 2.36 7.53 -1.21
C SER A 82 3.69 8.27 -1.33
N GLY A 83 4.55 8.10 -0.34
CA GLY A 83 5.96 8.43 -0.44
C GLY A 83 6.73 7.41 -1.31
N PRO A 84 8.04 7.61 -1.49
CA PRO A 84 8.92 6.62 -2.12
C PRO A 84 8.81 5.27 -1.39
N VAL A 85 8.89 4.17 -2.15
CA VAL A 85 9.00 2.83 -1.54
C VAL A 85 10.33 2.75 -0.80
N ASP A 86 10.27 2.46 0.49
CA ASP A 86 11.41 2.41 1.40
C ASP A 86 11.94 0.99 1.60
N ARG A 87 11.07 -0.03 1.51
CA ARG A 87 11.45 -1.44 1.69
C ARG A 87 10.52 -2.40 0.96
N PHE A 88 11.10 -3.49 0.47
CA PHE A 88 10.39 -4.65 -0.06
C PHE A 88 10.44 -5.80 0.95
N HIS A 89 9.32 -6.51 1.06
CA HIS A 89 9.15 -7.64 1.95
C HIS A 89 8.76 -8.89 1.14
N PRO A 90 9.38 -10.06 1.42
CA PRO A 90 9.03 -11.32 0.76
C PRO A 90 7.57 -11.76 0.98
N THR A 91 6.98 -11.39 2.12
CA THR A 91 5.62 -11.78 2.51
C THR A 91 4.80 -10.59 3.01
N LEU A 92 3.48 -10.71 2.91
CA LEU A 92 2.54 -9.72 3.46
C LEU A 92 2.72 -9.56 4.97
N GLU A 93 2.85 -10.67 5.70
CA GLU A 93 3.03 -10.68 7.15
C GLU A 93 4.28 -9.90 7.58
N GLU A 94 5.40 -10.08 6.88
CA GLU A 94 6.62 -9.33 7.19
C GLU A 94 6.48 -7.83 6.96
N GLY A 95 5.78 -7.44 5.90
CA GLY A 95 5.52 -6.02 5.64
C GLY A 95 4.51 -5.42 6.62
N LEU A 96 3.48 -6.16 7.04
CA LEU A 96 2.58 -5.75 8.12
C LEU A 96 3.35 -5.55 9.43
N ARG A 97 4.21 -6.50 9.80
CA ARG A 97 5.07 -6.41 10.98
C ARG A 97 5.99 -5.19 10.93
N HIS A 98 6.54 -4.86 9.76
CA HIS A 98 7.32 -3.64 9.57
C HIS A 98 6.49 -2.39 9.88
N LEU A 99 5.22 -2.36 9.45
CA LEU A 99 4.30 -1.26 9.71
C LEU A 99 3.72 -1.25 11.13
N GLY A 100 4.04 -2.25 11.96
CA GLY A 100 3.61 -2.37 13.36
C GLY A 100 2.29 -3.12 13.56
N HIS A 101 1.93 -4.02 12.64
CA HIS A 101 0.71 -4.84 12.66
C HIS A 101 0.98 -6.34 12.68
#